data_AF-A0AAW8N985-F1
#
_entry.id   AF-A0AAW8N985-F1
#
_cell.length_a   1.000
_cell.length_b   1.000
_cell.length_c   1.000
_cell.angle_alpha   90.00
_cell.angle_beta   90.00
_cell.angle_gamma   90.00
#
_symmetry.space_group_name_H-M   'P 1'
#
loop_
_entity.id
_entity.type
_entity.pdbx_description
1 polymer ?
#
loop_
_entity_poly.entity_id
_entity_poly.type
_entity_poly.pdbx_seq_one_letter_code
_entity_poly.pdbx_strand_id
1 'polypeptide(L)' 'MKSSQLNRYLNDPRGPEEVLPSLTAEELANLLDALYQNLDTPEPEFGAEAWYEMAVEESCRRAGSPGGAAHGVA' A
#
# COMPACT_ATOMS: atom_id res chain seq x y z
N MET A 1 -6.19 -11.10 -4.86
CA MET A 1 -5.91 -11.41 -3.44
C MET A 1 -7.18 -11.98 -2.79
N LYS A 2 -7.12 -12.94 -1.84
CA LYS A 2 -8.32 -13.41 -1.12
C LYS A 2 -8.65 -12.43 0.03
N SER A 3 -9.93 -12.20 0.33
CA SER A 3 -10.38 -11.30 1.42
C SER A 3 -9.72 -11.59 2.78
N SER A 4 -9.38 -12.84 3.05
CA SER A 4 -8.65 -13.27 4.26
C SER A 4 -7.23 -12.68 4.37
N GLN A 5 -6.58 -12.37 3.25
CA GLN A 5 -5.24 -11.80 3.24
C GLN A 5 -5.28 -10.28 3.40
N LEU A 6 -6.32 -9.61 2.87
CA LEU A 6 -6.57 -8.19 3.13
C LEU A 6 -6.79 -7.95 4.63
N ASN A 7 -7.65 -8.76 5.25
CA ASN A 7 -7.91 -8.67 6.70
C ASN A 7 -6.64 -8.85 7.54
N ARG A 8 -5.67 -9.64 7.09
CA ARG A 8 -4.38 -9.77 7.78
C ARG A 8 -3.59 -8.47 7.79
N TYR A 9 -3.62 -7.71 6.69
CA TYR A 9 -2.97 -6.40 6.64
C TYR A 9 -3.72 -5.40 7.53
N LEU A 10 -5.04 -5.29 7.38
CA LEU A 10 -5.84 -4.33 8.16
C LEU A 10 -5.74 -4.52 9.68
N ASN A 11 -5.53 -5.77 10.13
CA ASN A 11 -5.36 -6.10 11.55
C ASN A 11 -3.88 -6.21 11.98
N ASP A 12 -2.92 -5.82 11.15
CA ASP A 12 -1.51 -5.82 11.52
C ASP A 12 -1.24 -4.69 12.55
N PRO A 13 -0.77 -5.02 13.77
CA PRO A 13 -0.61 -4.03 14.84
C PRO A 13 0.46 -2.97 14.55
N ARG A 14 1.33 -3.22 13.57
CA ARG A 14 2.34 -2.25 13.11
C ARG A 14 1.73 -1.13 12.27
N GLY A 15 0.53 -1.37 11.73
CA GLY A 15 -0.16 -0.42 10.89
C GLY A 15 0.47 -0.22 9.50
N PRO A 16 -0.19 0.57 8.65
CA PRO A 16 0.22 0.80 7.27
C PRO A 16 1.58 1.51 7.16
N GLU A 17 1.90 2.44 8.08
CA GLU A 17 3.16 3.21 8.05
C GLU A 17 4.41 2.32 8.12
N GLU A 18 4.37 1.24 8.90
CA GLU A 18 5.49 0.30 9.01
C GLU A 18 5.40 -0.84 7.98
N VAL A 19 4.19 -1.29 7.65
CA VAL A 19 4.00 -2.44 6.76
C VAL A 19 4.26 -2.06 5.31
N LEU A 20 3.68 -0.96 4.82
CA LEU A 20 3.74 -0.60 3.40
C LEU A 20 5.16 -0.42 2.86
N PRO A 21 6.10 0.24 3.56
CA PRO A 21 7.49 0.37 3.09
C PRO A 21 8.22 -0.99 3.01
N SER A 22 7.80 -1.98 3.80
CA SER A 22 8.42 -3.31 3.82
C SER A 22 7.99 -4.22 2.67
N LEU A 23 6.88 -3.90 1.99
CA LEU A 23 6.35 -4.69 0.88
C LEU A 23 7.19 -4.52 -0.38
N THR A 24 7.29 -5.59 -1.17
CA THR A 24 7.77 -5.50 -2.56
C THR A 24 6.81 -4.68 -3.42
N ALA A 25 7.26 -4.24 -4.61
CA ALA A 25 6.40 -3.49 -5.53
C ALA A 25 5.16 -4.30 -5.98
N GLU A 26 5.32 -5.61 -6.20
CA GLU A 26 4.22 -6.51 -6.56
C GLU A 26 3.23 -6.69 -5.41
N GLU A 27 3.71 -6.88 -4.19
CA GLU A 27 2.84 -6.99 -3.01
C GLU A 27 2.06 -5.70 -2.74
N LEU A 28 2.70 -4.54 -2.91
CA LEU A 28 2.05 -3.24 -2.77
C LEU A 28 0.95 -3.05 -3.84
N ALA A 29 1.24 -3.39 -5.10
CA ALA A 29 0.24 -3.32 -6.17
C ALA A 29 -0.95 -4.26 -5.91
N ASN A 30 -0.68 -5.50 -5.51
CA ASN A 30 -1.73 -6.46 -5.15
C ASN A 30 -2.57 -6.00 -3.95
N LEU A 31 -1.95 -5.33 -2.97
CA LEU A 31 -2.65 -4.77 -1.82
C LEU A 31 -3.54 -3.60 -2.23
N LEU A 32 -3.05 -2.69 -3.08
CA LEU A 32 -3.83 -1.58 -3.64
C LEU A 32 -5.05 -2.07 -4.40
N ASP A 33 -4.90 -3.08 -5.26
CA ASP A 33 -6.01 -3.68 -6.00
C ASP A 33 -7.06 -4.28 -5.05
N ALA A 34 -6.62 -4.95 -3.99
CA ALA A 34 -7.52 -5.56 -3.01
C ALA A 34 -8.25 -4.52 -2.16
N LEU A 35 -7.57 -3.44 -1.77
CA LEU A 35 -8.16 -2.32 -1.05
C LEU A 35 -9.19 -1.59 -1.92
N TYR A 36 -8.86 -1.33 -3.18
CA TYR A 36 -9.80 -0.73 -4.13
C TYR A 36 -11.06 -1.60 -4.30
N GLN A 37 -10.90 -2.91 -4.49
CA GLN A 37 -12.02 -3.84 -4.57
C GLN A 37 -12.86 -3.89 -3.29
N ASN A 38 -12.23 -3.75 -2.12
CA ASN A 38 -12.94 -3.73 -0.84
C ASN A 38 -13.72 -2.43 -0.62
N LEU A 39 -13.14 -1.30 -1.00
CA LEU A 39 -13.79 0.01 -0.96
C LEU A 39 -14.97 0.13 -1.92
N ASP A 40 -14.98 -0.63 -3.01
CA ASP A 40 -16.10 -0.71 -3.95
C ASP A 40 -17.27 -1.58 -3.44
N THR A 41 -17.13 -2.22 -2.28
CA THR A 41 -18.21 -2.99 -1.65
C THR A 41 -19.14 -2.10 -0.81
N PRO A 42 -20.41 -2.48 -0.58
CA PRO A 42 -21.34 -1.70 0.24
C PRO A 42 -20.94 -1.57 1.72
N GLU A 43 -20.12 -2.50 2.22
CA GLU A 43 -19.66 -2.57 3.60
C GLU A 43 -18.14 -2.83 3.60
N PRO A 44 -17.31 -1.80 3.34
CA PRO A 44 -15.87 -1.94 3.32
C PRO A 44 -15.34 -2.29 4.72
N GLU A 45 -14.18 -2.95 4.76
CA GLU A 45 -13.53 -3.32 6.01
C GLU A 45 -13.03 -2.08 6.73
N PHE A 46 -13.12 -2.10 8.06
CA PHE A 46 -12.69 -0.96 8.87
C PHE A 46 -11.20 -0.67 8.65
N GLY A 47 -10.89 0.60 8.39
CA GLY A 47 -9.52 1.05 8.12
C GLY A 47 -9.04 0.83 6.68
N ALA A 48 -9.84 0.22 5.79
CA ALA A 48 -9.46 0.04 4.38
C ALA A 48 -9.15 1.37 3.66
N GLU A 49 -9.91 2.43 3.96
CA GLU A 49 -9.69 3.76 3.38
C GLU A 49 -8.32 4.33 3.76
N ALA A 50 -7.99 4.35 5.07
CA ALA A 50 -6.70 4.83 5.55
C ALA A 50 -5.52 4.01 4.99
N TRP A 51 -5.69 2.69 4.92
CA TRP A 51 -4.70 1.81 4.30
C TRP A 51 -4.51 2.09 2.81
N TYR A 52 -5.60 2.38 2.09
CA TYR A 52 -5.55 2.72 0.67
C TYR A 52 -4.83 4.05 0.42
N GLU A 53 -5.18 5.10 1.16
CA GLU A 53 -4.54 6.41 1.06
C GLU A 53 -3.02 6.30 1.25
N MET A 54 -2.57 5.66 2.33
CA MET A 54 -1.14 5.49 2.60
C MET A 54 -0.45 4.58 1.56
N ALA A 55 -1.12 3.55 1.05
CA ALA A 55 -0.57 2.70 0.00
C ALA A 55 -0.40 3.46 -1.33
N VAL A 56 -1.33 4.37 -1.65
CA VAL A 56 -1.21 5.26 -2.80
C VAL A 56 -0.02 6.21 -2.61
N GLU A 57 0.09 6.86 -1.45
CA GLU A 57 1.23 7.72 -1.13
C GLU A 57 2.57 6.98 -1.23
N GLU A 58 2.65 5.77 -0.67
CA GLU A 58 3.82 4.89 -0.79
C GLU A 58 4.15 4.60 -2.26
N SER A 59 3.15 4.25 -3.06
CA SER A 59 3.34 3.94 -4.48
C SER A 59 3.85 5.16 -5.27
N CYS A 60 3.31 6.35 -5.00
CA CYS A 60 3.76 7.60 -5.59
C CYS A 60 5.19 7.94 -5.16
N ARG A 61 5.52 7.75 -3.88
CA ARG A 61 6.87 7.95 -3.35
C ARG A 61 7.89 7.04 -4.03
N ARG A 62 7.55 5.78 -4.28
CA ARG A 62 8.40 4.83 -5.01
C ARG A 62 8.55 5.20 -6.48
N ALA A 63 7.47 5.60 -7.15
CA ALA A 63 7.51 6.05 -8.54
C ALA A 63 8.32 7.34 -8.73
N GLY A 64 8.27 8.25 -7.76
CA GLY A 64 9.02 9.50 -7.71
C GLY A 64 10.45 9.37 -7.18
N SER A 65 10.88 8.17 -6.76
CA SER A 65 12.26 7.90 -6.37
C SER A 65 13.02 7.36 -7.59
N PRO A 66 13.71 8.21 -8.38
CA PRO A 66 14.62 7.70 -9.39
C PRO A 66 15.71 6.97 -8.63
N GLY A 67 15.78 5.64 -8.77
CA GLY A 67 16.76 4.83 -8.04
C GLY A 67 18.15 5.46 -8.10
N GLY A 68 18.66 5.90 -6.95
CA GLY A 68 20.08 6.13 -6.69
C GLY A 68 20.95 6.76 -7.79
N ALA A 69 20.48 7.78 -8.51
CA ALA A 69 21.30 8.55 -9.45
C ALA A 69 21.25 10.05 -9.13
N ALA A 70 21.41 10.39 -7.85
CA ALA A 70 21.89 11.70 -7.47
C ALA A 70 23.42 11.67 -7.52
N HIS A 71 24.01 11.95 -8.69
CA HIS A 71 25.29 12.64 -8.79
C HIS A 71 25.37 13.35 -10.15
N GLY A 72 24.51 14.36 -10.30
CA GLY A 72 24.88 15.53 -11.08
C GLY A 72 25.79 16.39 -10.22
N VAL A 73 27.07 16.47 -10.56
CA VAL A 73 27.90 17.63 -10.24
C VAL A 73 28.63 18.07 -11.50
N ALA A 74 28.50 19.37 -11.74
CA ALA A 74 29.05 20.28 -12.75
C ALA A 74 30.20 19.79 -13.64
#